data_AF-A0A1J6J6N5-F1
#
_entry.id   AF-A0A1J6J6N5-F1
#
_cell.length_a   1.000
_cell.length_b   1.000
_cell.length_c   1.000
_cell.angle_alpha   90.00
_cell.angle_beta   90.00
_cell.angle_gamma   90.00
#
_symmetry.space_group_name_H-M   'P 1'
#
loop_
_entity.id
_entity.type
_entity.pdbx_description
1 polymer ?
#
loop_
_entity_poly.entity_id
_entity_poly.type
_entity_poly.pdbx_seq_one_letter_code
_entity_poly.pdbx_strand_id
1 'polypeptide(L)'
;MVREQSIESFYTKLRDSALASASTSPLLVFPSTSDVDSLCALKIIGHVLESDSVRYACYPVSSFREIHKYTGDNLGSAADEPITILLINWGCQRDLKKVLEIGPLARVFVVDSHRPIHLHNLSDQNDRVIVLYTKDDEDQADLAYDFDVSALANASDLNSDDEFEEESDSEDENDSESEEEDGGGMRKKRKVSQENESDHVKLFGKLKRDYYYTGTFHGKPSGCLMYELSHFLRKNTNALLWLACVALTDQFVHERLTDERYQAGVMELEQHINSSGNLDSITSVTLKDGTKVTAPNSSRIAYEYEPRLMLLQEWNLFDSMLCSSYIATKLKTWSDNGIKKMQLLLARMGFAREECKQKFQYMSIEIKRRMKDMFEQYLPEFGLTDFYYRGFLLLHGYSSKVSAADVVYGVTALLESSVESDGSCASRQFGEAYDALSLTKLEKLEAGMRQAIKVQRAILRQGSAAITKKGSIRSGSKFRWVKLEDSADAKLLCHPQALTKFGYFLMDALREKGARMKPLICVCYTQERSKVLIVAICGKPRLGAVQGNAFGLAFSSSAEETGAEFFHELFESSWIVLDAVAVNSFMIRLTEKLL
;
A
#
# COMPACT_ATOMS: atom_id res chain seq x y z
N MET A 1 26.23 -7.77 8.08
CA MET A 1 25.48 -6.90 7.14
C MET A 1 24.01 -7.23 7.30
N VAL A 2 23.28 -6.22 7.73
CA VAL A 2 21.91 -6.26 8.25
C VAL A 2 20.90 -5.84 7.17
N ARG A 3 21.31 -4.83 6.39
CA ARG A 3 20.67 -4.45 5.14
C ARG A 3 21.09 -5.39 4.00
N GLU A 4 20.14 -6.09 3.41
CA GLU A 4 20.37 -6.95 2.25
C GLU A 4 19.99 -6.24 0.96
N GLN A 5 21.00 -5.96 0.14
CA GLN A 5 20.83 -5.32 -1.16
C GLN A 5 20.53 -6.33 -2.28
N SER A 6 20.79 -7.62 -2.04
CA SER A 6 20.53 -8.70 -2.99
C SER A 6 19.48 -9.65 -2.45
N ILE A 7 18.45 -9.89 -3.28
CA ILE A 7 17.37 -10.85 -3.03
C ILE A 7 17.92 -12.27 -2.78
N GLU A 8 18.99 -12.66 -3.49
CA GLU A 8 19.64 -13.96 -3.33
C GLU A 8 20.28 -14.12 -1.95
N SER A 9 21.05 -13.12 -1.54
CA SER A 9 21.74 -13.13 -0.24
C SER A 9 20.73 -13.13 0.90
N PHE A 10 19.67 -12.34 0.78
CA PHE A 10 18.56 -12.32 1.73
C PHE A 10 17.93 -13.72 1.92
N TYR A 11 17.55 -14.38 0.82
CA TYR A 11 16.92 -15.70 0.91
C TYR A 11 17.87 -16.78 1.41
N THR A 12 19.15 -16.72 1.02
CA THR A 12 20.17 -17.66 1.52
C THR A 12 20.29 -17.56 3.03
N LYS A 13 20.39 -16.35 3.58
CA LYS A 13 20.43 -16.12 5.03
C LYS A 13 19.15 -16.57 5.74
N LEU A 14 17.99 -16.30 5.15
CA LEU A 14 16.70 -16.74 5.69
C LEU A 14 16.65 -18.26 5.79
N ARG A 15 17.01 -18.96 4.70
CA ARG A 15 17.01 -20.41 4.64
C ARG A 15 18.00 -21.01 5.63
N ASP A 16 19.22 -20.49 5.69
CA ASP A 16 20.24 -21.01 6.60
C ASP A 16 19.84 -20.79 8.07
N SER A 17 19.24 -19.64 8.39
CA SER A 17 18.69 -19.37 9.73
C SER A 17 17.53 -20.31 10.07
N ALA A 18 16.60 -20.52 9.13
CA ALA A 18 15.47 -21.44 9.31
C ALA A 18 15.90 -22.90 9.46
N LEU A 19 16.96 -23.33 8.74
CA LEU A 19 17.53 -24.67 8.88
C LEU A 19 18.25 -24.83 10.23
N ALA A 20 18.91 -23.79 10.72
CA ALA A 20 19.56 -23.81 12.03
C ALA A 20 18.56 -23.90 13.20
N SER A 21 17.38 -23.26 13.08
CA SER A 21 16.31 -23.34 14.07
C SER A 21 15.34 -24.52 13.86
N ALA A 22 15.47 -25.27 12.77
CA ALA A 22 14.49 -26.30 12.37
C ALA A 22 14.26 -27.43 13.39
N SER A 23 15.19 -27.67 14.32
CA SER A 23 15.02 -28.66 15.38
C SER A 23 14.12 -28.19 16.52
N THR A 24 14.05 -26.87 16.74
CA THR A 24 13.33 -26.23 17.86
C THR A 24 12.03 -25.59 17.40
N SER A 25 12.07 -24.85 16.29
CA SER A 25 10.92 -24.13 15.72
C SER A 25 10.92 -24.19 14.20
N PRO A 26 9.74 -24.29 13.53
CA PRO A 26 9.66 -23.95 12.12
C PRO A 26 9.95 -22.45 11.90
N LEU A 27 10.20 -22.07 10.65
CA LEU A 27 10.18 -20.66 10.25
C LEU A 27 8.79 -20.08 10.52
N LEU A 28 8.69 -19.01 11.31
CA LEU A 28 7.41 -18.35 11.56
C LEU A 28 7.21 -17.21 10.56
N VAL A 29 6.12 -17.27 9.79
CA VAL A 29 5.80 -16.29 8.74
C VAL A 29 4.59 -15.47 9.18
N PHE A 30 4.75 -14.16 9.31
CA PHE A 30 3.71 -13.23 9.73
C PHE A 30 3.36 -12.26 8.60
N PRO A 31 2.37 -12.58 7.75
CA PRO A 31 1.86 -11.66 6.75
C PRO A 31 0.90 -10.64 7.34
N SER A 32 0.96 -9.41 6.82
CA SER A 32 -0.03 -8.36 7.07
C SER A 32 -1.42 -8.79 6.61
N THR A 33 -2.43 -8.60 7.46
CA THR A 33 -3.84 -8.83 7.06
C THR A 33 -4.48 -7.67 6.29
N SER A 34 -3.71 -6.62 5.96
CA SER A 34 -4.27 -5.32 5.55
C SER A 34 -4.40 -5.14 4.04
N ASP A 35 -3.72 -5.95 3.24
CA ASP A 35 -3.50 -5.65 1.83
C ASP A 35 -3.34 -6.91 0.97
N VAL A 36 -3.55 -6.74 -0.34
CA VAL A 36 -3.49 -7.83 -1.32
C VAL A 36 -2.05 -8.20 -1.65
N ASP A 37 -1.12 -7.25 -1.58
CA ASP A 37 0.30 -7.47 -1.82
C ASP A 37 0.88 -8.53 -0.85
N SER A 38 0.54 -8.46 0.44
CA SER A 38 0.97 -9.44 1.46
C SER A 38 0.48 -10.86 1.14
N LEU A 39 -0.77 -11.00 0.67
CA LEU A 39 -1.32 -12.29 0.23
C LEU A 39 -0.57 -12.85 -0.98
N CYS A 40 -0.28 -11.99 -1.97
CA CYS A 40 0.49 -12.37 -3.16
C CYS A 40 1.92 -12.79 -2.78
N ALA A 41 2.61 -11.98 -1.98
CA ALA A 41 3.95 -12.25 -1.47
C ALA A 41 4.00 -13.57 -0.70
N LEU A 42 3.05 -13.81 0.21
CA LEU A 42 2.93 -15.06 0.98
C LEU A 42 2.81 -16.29 0.07
N LYS A 43 1.95 -16.23 -0.95
CA LYS A 43 1.79 -17.35 -1.90
C LYS A 43 3.07 -17.63 -2.68
N ILE A 44 3.76 -16.58 -3.10
CA ILE A 44 4.99 -16.72 -3.88
C ILE A 44 6.12 -17.29 -3.01
N ILE A 45 6.38 -16.72 -1.83
CA ILE A 45 7.43 -17.23 -0.95
C ILE A 45 7.11 -18.63 -0.41
N GLY A 46 5.83 -18.92 -0.12
CA GLY A 46 5.38 -20.25 0.29
C GLY A 46 5.75 -21.31 -0.75
N HIS A 47 5.54 -21.04 -2.04
CA HIS A 47 5.95 -21.94 -3.12
C HIS A 47 7.47 -22.18 -3.15
N VAL A 48 8.26 -21.12 -2.94
CA VAL A 48 9.72 -21.20 -2.93
C VAL A 48 10.22 -22.02 -1.73
N LEU A 49 9.66 -21.80 -0.54
CA LEU A 49 9.97 -22.51 0.71
C LEU A 49 9.60 -23.99 0.61
N GLU A 50 8.41 -24.31 0.08
CA GLU A 50 7.95 -25.68 -0.16
C GLU A 50 8.87 -26.42 -1.13
N SER A 51 9.29 -25.74 -2.20
CA SER A 51 10.23 -26.29 -3.18
C SER A 51 11.60 -26.60 -2.57
N ASP A 52 12.02 -25.87 -1.53
CA ASP A 52 13.25 -26.12 -0.75
C ASP A 52 13.03 -27.01 0.48
N SER A 53 11.83 -27.55 0.68
CA SER A 53 11.47 -28.36 1.86
C SER A 53 11.72 -27.64 3.20
N VAL A 54 11.61 -26.31 3.22
CA VAL A 54 11.71 -25.52 4.46
C VAL A 54 10.39 -25.62 5.21
N ARG A 55 10.43 -26.08 6.47
CA ARG A 55 9.24 -26.15 7.33
C ARG A 55 8.90 -24.75 7.84
N TYR A 56 7.70 -24.29 7.55
CA TYR A 56 7.21 -22.98 8.01
C TYR A 56 5.80 -23.09 8.60
N ALA A 57 5.46 -22.13 9.46
CA ALA A 57 4.12 -21.92 10.00
C ALA A 57 3.71 -20.48 9.72
N CYS A 58 2.48 -20.28 9.22
CA CYS A 58 1.99 -18.96 8.82
C CYS A 58 0.89 -18.47 9.77
N TYR A 59 1.07 -17.27 10.30
CA TYR A 59 0.14 -16.63 11.22
C TYR A 59 -0.13 -15.19 10.74
N PRO A 60 -1.25 -14.95 10.04
CA PRO A 60 -1.65 -13.61 9.63
C PRO A 60 -1.87 -12.73 10.86
N VAL A 61 -1.32 -11.53 10.83
CA VAL A 61 -1.37 -10.58 11.94
C VAL A 61 -1.93 -9.24 11.49
N SER A 62 -2.66 -8.59 12.38
CA SER A 62 -3.08 -7.21 12.16
C SER A 62 -2.17 -6.22 12.90
N SER A 63 -1.75 -6.55 14.12
CA SER A 63 -0.92 -5.67 14.95
C SER A 63 0.45 -6.27 15.32
N PHE A 64 1.39 -5.40 15.69
CA PHE A 64 2.72 -5.80 16.18
C PHE A 64 2.65 -6.77 17.36
N ARG A 65 1.71 -6.56 18.30
CA ARG A 65 1.62 -7.35 19.54
C ARG A 65 1.15 -8.79 19.31
N GLU A 66 0.41 -9.05 18.24
CA GLU A 66 -0.12 -10.39 17.95
C GLU A 66 0.97 -11.42 17.73
N ILE A 67 2.19 -11.03 17.33
CA ILE A 67 3.27 -12.00 17.14
C ILE A 67 3.65 -12.68 18.45
N HIS A 68 3.59 -11.98 19.59
CA HIS A 68 3.97 -12.52 20.90
C HIS A 68 3.07 -13.69 21.31
N LYS A 69 1.83 -13.75 20.81
CA LYS A 69 0.93 -14.90 20.99
C LYS A 69 1.49 -16.20 20.41
N TYR A 70 2.26 -16.11 19.32
CA TYR A 70 2.77 -17.25 18.58
C TYR A 70 4.23 -17.55 18.86
N THR A 71 5.02 -16.52 19.16
CA THR A 71 6.43 -16.67 19.53
C THR A 71 6.63 -17.02 20.99
N GLY A 72 5.68 -16.66 21.87
CA GLY A 72 5.84 -16.77 23.32
C GLY A 72 7.08 -16.03 23.82
N ASP A 73 7.72 -16.58 24.84
CA ASP A 73 8.92 -16.01 25.46
C ASP A 73 10.19 -16.17 24.59
N ASN A 74 10.15 -17.00 23.55
CA ASN A 74 11.30 -17.29 22.67
C ASN A 74 11.71 -16.11 21.79
N LEU A 75 10.85 -15.10 21.64
CA LEU A 75 11.22 -13.86 20.96
C LEU A 75 12.07 -12.95 21.84
N GLY A 76 11.91 -13.03 23.17
CA GLY A 76 12.50 -12.12 24.13
C GLY A 76 13.95 -12.46 24.50
N SER A 77 14.53 -11.67 25.40
CA SER A 77 15.91 -11.89 25.88
C SER A 77 16.07 -13.12 26.79
N ALA A 78 14.96 -13.67 27.30
CA ALA A 78 14.94 -14.88 28.13
C ALA A 78 14.86 -16.19 27.31
N ALA A 79 14.96 -16.11 25.97
CA ALA A 79 14.87 -17.26 25.10
C ALA A 79 16.06 -18.21 25.26
N ASP A 80 15.79 -19.51 25.35
CA ASP A 80 16.80 -20.57 25.40
C ASP A 80 17.07 -21.20 24.01
N GLU A 81 16.15 -21.00 23.06
CA GLU A 81 16.19 -21.62 21.73
C GLU A 81 16.15 -20.56 20.60
N PRO A 82 16.85 -20.80 19.47
CA PRO A 82 16.82 -19.87 18.34
C PRO A 82 15.46 -19.89 17.63
N ILE A 83 15.02 -18.70 17.21
CA ILE A 83 13.78 -18.51 16.46
C ILE A 83 14.04 -17.68 15.20
N THR A 84 13.47 -18.13 14.08
CA THR A 84 13.56 -17.42 12.80
C THR A 84 12.18 -16.96 12.38
N ILE A 85 12.07 -15.68 12.05
CA ILE A 85 10.81 -15.01 11.74
C ILE A 85 10.91 -14.33 10.37
N LEU A 86 9.86 -14.39 9.56
CA LEU A 86 9.69 -13.64 8.32
C LEU A 86 8.45 -12.76 8.41
N LEU A 87 8.62 -11.44 8.29
CA LEU A 87 7.55 -10.44 8.23
C LEU A 87 7.27 -10.09 6.77
N ILE A 88 5.99 -10.09 6.38
CA ILE A 88 5.58 -9.81 4.99
C ILE A 88 4.63 -8.61 4.94
N ASN A 89 5.11 -7.57 4.26
CA ASN A 89 4.48 -6.27 4.05
C ASN A 89 4.20 -5.47 5.33
N TRP A 90 5.09 -5.61 6.32
CA TRP A 90 5.14 -4.75 7.49
C TRP A 90 6.48 -4.83 8.24
N GLY A 91 6.72 -3.83 9.08
CA GLY A 91 7.84 -3.79 10.03
C GLY A 91 8.92 -2.75 9.71
N CYS A 92 8.92 -2.14 8.52
CA CYS A 92 9.96 -1.17 8.17
C CYS A 92 9.88 0.14 8.96
N GLN A 93 8.69 0.65 9.27
CA GLN A 93 8.50 2.03 9.79
C GLN A 93 8.77 2.21 11.31
N ARG A 94 9.06 1.14 12.06
CA ARG A 94 9.26 1.18 13.52
C ARG A 94 10.58 0.50 13.90
N ASP A 95 11.14 0.86 15.05
CA ASP A 95 12.26 0.12 15.64
C ASP A 95 11.80 -1.29 16.06
N LEU A 96 12.08 -2.29 15.23
CA LEU A 96 11.63 -3.65 15.51
C LEU A 96 12.31 -4.25 16.73
N LYS A 97 13.57 -3.90 16.98
CA LYS A 97 14.34 -4.41 18.12
C LYS A 97 13.72 -3.92 19.44
N LYS A 98 13.35 -2.63 19.51
CA LYS A 98 12.68 -2.04 20.68
C LYS A 98 11.22 -2.52 20.79
N VAL A 99 10.44 -2.44 19.70
CA VAL A 99 8.99 -2.70 19.73
C VAL A 99 8.65 -4.17 19.98
N LEU A 100 9.44 -5.10 19.46
CA LEU A 100 9.20 -6.54 19.61
C LEU A 100 10.07 -7.19 20.69
N GLU A 101 10.87 -6.39 21.40
CA GLU A 101 11.79 -6.84 22.46
C GLU A 101 12.71 -8.00 22.00
N ILE A 102 13.18 -7.93 20.75
CA ILE A 102 13.86 -9.05 20.07
C ILE A 102 15.12 -9.44 20.83
N GLY A 103 15.19 -10.68 21.31
CA GLY A 103 16.35 -11.25 22.01
C GLY A 103 17.52 -11.62 21.10
N PRO A 104 18.67 -12.00 21.67
CA PRO A 104 19.89 -12.30 20.90
C PRO A 104 19.79 -13.57 20.04
N LEU A 105 18.93 -14.52 20.39
CA LEU A 105 18.73 -15.77 19.65
C LEU A 105 17.67 -15.67 18.55
N ALA A 106 16.96 -14.54 18.47
CA ALA A 106 15.93 -14.30 17.47
C ALA A 106 16.51 -13.60 16.23
N ARG A 107 16.09 -14.06 15.05
CA ARG A 107 16.38 -13.43 13.76
C ARG A 107 15.08 -13.11 13.03
N VAL A 108 14.88 -11.84 12.71
CA VAL A 108 13.68 -11.32 12.05
C VAL A 108 14.04 -10.84 10.64
N PHE A 109 13.46 -11.46 9.63
CA PHE A 109 13.60 -11.09 8.23
C PHE A 109 12.41 -10.26 7.80
N VAL A 110 12.62 -9.16 7.09
CA VAL A 110 11.58 -8.20 6.73
C VAL A 110 11.56 -8.00 5.22
N VAL A 111 10.40 -8.29 4.60
CA VAL A 111 10.06 -7.92 3.24
C VAL A 111 8.88 -6.98 3.32
N ASP A 112 9.11 -5.69 3.11
CA ASP A 112 8.07 -4.68 3.32
C ASP A 112 8.22 -3.52 2.33
N SER A 113 7.10 -3.06 1.78
CA SER A 113 7.02 -1.95 0.85
C SER A 113 6.93 -0.59 1.54
N HIS A 114 6.64 -0.51 2.84
CA HIS A 114 6.49 0.78 3.53
C HIS A 114 7.82 1.53 3.71
N ARG A 115 7.82 2.83 3.45
CA ARG A 115 8.98 3.74 3.58
C ARG A 115 8.60 5.00 4.37
N PRO A 116 9.57 5.74 4.95
CA PRO A 116 10.99 5.37 5.12
C PRO A 116 11.18 4.16 6.05
N ILE A 117 12.34 3.51 5.96
CA ILE A 117 12.70 2.40 6.85
C ILE A 117 13.33 3.00 8.10
N HIS A 118 12.89 2.56 9.28
CA HIS A 118 13.44 3.05 10.53
C HIS A 118 14.95 2.80 10.59
N LEU A 119 15.74 3.84 10.88
CA LEU A 119 17.21 3.83 10.77
C LEU A 119 17.85 2.72 11.62
N HIS A 120 17.30 2.40 12.79
CA HIS A 120 17.81 1.31 13.64
C HIS A 120 17.65 -0.09 13.01
N ASN A 121 16.69 -0.27 12.08
CA ASN A 121 16.56 -1.53 11.34
C ASN A 121 17.60 -1.63 10.20
N LEU A 122 18.21 -0.51 9.80
CA LEU A 122 19.25 -0.46 8.76
C LEU A 122 20.67 -0.41 9.34
N SER A 123 20.82 -0.16 10.64
CA SER A 123 22.12 -0.13 11.33
C SER A 123 22.85 -1.47 11.24
N ASP A 124 24.14 -1.43 10.91
CA ASP A 124 25.01 -2.62 10.90
C ASP A 124 25.22 -3.21 12.29
N GLN A 125 24.91 -2.45 13.35
CA GLN A 125 24.98 -2.92 14.74
C GLN A 125 23.75 -3.77 15.12
N ASN A 126 22.69 -3.74 14.32
CA ASN A 126 21.47 -4.51 14.56
C ASN A 126 21.51 -5.87 13.85
N ASP A 127 22.25 -6.83 14.40
CA ASP A 127 22.37 -8.17 13.80
C ASP A 127 21.08 -9.02 13.85
N ARG A 128 20.01 -8.52 14.50
CA ARG A 128 18.77 -9.25 14.77
C ARG A 128 17.71 -9.07 13.68
N VAL A 129 17.73 -7.95 12.96
CA VAL A 129 16.68 -7.58 11.99
C VAL A 129 17.27 -7.46 10.59
N ILE A 130 16.95 -8.38 9.68
CA ILE A 130 17.46 -8.37 8.32
C ILE A 130 16.39 -7.82 7.39
N VAL A 131 16.63 -6.65 6.79
CA VAL A 131 15.67 -6.00 5.88
C VAL A 131 16.09 -6.18 4.43
N LEU A 132 15.16 -6.64 3.58
CA LEU A 132 15.35 -6.64 2.14
C LEU A 132 15.13 -5.22 1.61
N TYR A 133 16.22 -4.53 1.27
CA TYR A 133 16.20 -3.19 0.71
C TYR A 133 17.22 -3.09 -0.43
N THR A 134 16.76 -3.45 -1.63
CA THR A 134 17.58 -3.56 -2.83
C THR A 134 18.08 -2.19 -3.31
N LYS A 135 19.18 -2.17 -4.08
CA LYS A 135 19.68 -0.93 -4.67
C LYS A 135 18.66 -0.30 -5.61
N ASP A 136 18.02 -1.13 -6.45
CA ASP A 136 16.99 -0.66 -7.37
C ASP A 136 15.82 0.00 -6.62
N ASP A 137 15.43 -0.52 -5.44
CA ASP A 137 14.35 0.09 -4.65
C ASP A 137 14.76 1.40 -3.97
N GLU A 138 16.04 1.56 -3.60
CA GLU A 138 16.59 2.83 -3.09
C GLU A 138 16.72 3.88 -4.21
N ASP A 139 17.28 3.48 -5.35
CA ASP A 139 17.56 4.37 -6.49
C ASP A 139 16.29 4.79 -7.23
N GLN A 140 15.26 3.92 -7.26
CA GLN A 140 13.99 4.20 -7.92
C GLN A 140 12.91 4.73 -6.96
N ALA A 141 13.25 5.08 -5.72
CA ALA A 141 12.29 5.68 -4.81
C ALA A 141 11.77 7.03 -5.36
N ASP A 142 10.46 7.30 -5.22
CA ASP A 142 9.88 8.61 -5.59
C ASP A 142 10.53 9.77 -4.82
N LEU A 143 11.13 9.44 -3.68
CA LEU A 143 11.83 10.31 -2.74
C LEU A 143 13.24 9.74 -2.54
N ALA A 144 14.18 10.14 -3.40
CA ALA A 144 15.58 9.80 -3.24
C ALA A 144 16.22 10.63 -2.11
N TYR A 145 17.12 10.00 -1.34
CA TYR A 145 17.88 10.69 -0.30
C TYR A 145 19.18 11.22 -0.89
N ASP A 146 19.49 12.50 -0.69
CA ASP A 146 20.72 13.14 -1.15
C ASP A 146 21.96 12.78 -0.30
N PHE A 147 21.85 11.77 0.56
CA PHE A 147 22.87 11.35 1.52
C PHE A 147 22.90 9.84 1.69
N ASP A 148 24.02 9.32 2.21
CA ASP A 148 24.17 7.90 2.51
C ASP A 148 23.33 7.50 3.73
N VAL A 149 22.20 6.85 3.46
CA VAL A 149 21.27 6.33 4.48
C VAL A 149 21.95 5.32 5.40
N SER A 150 22.90 4.52 4.90
CA SER A 150 23.60 3.50 5.69
C SER A 150 24.56 4.16 6.69
N ALA A 151 25.27 5.21 6.26
CA ALA A 151 26.10 6.01 7.15
C ALA A 151 25.25 6.72 8.23
N LEU A 152 24.10 7.29 7.85
CA LEU A 152 23.17 7.92 8.79
C LEU A 152 22.59 6.92 9.81
N ALA A 153 22.24 5.71 9.36
CA ALA A 153 21.72 4.64 10.22
C ALA A 153 22.74 4.23 11.28
N ASN A 154 23.99 4.00 10.86
CA ASN A 154 25.09 3.64 11.76
C ASN A 154 25.45 4.76 12.75
N ALA A 155 25.36 6.03 12.34
CA ALA A 155 25.58 7.18 13.22
C ALA A 155 24.43 7.36 14.23
N SER A 156 23.20 7.09 13.83
CA SER A 156 22.01 7.24 14.69
C SER A 156 21.99 6.26 15.87
N ASP A 157 22.56 5.06 15.70
CA ASP A 157 22.60 4.01 16.73
C ASP A 157 23.70 4.27 17.79
N LEU A 158 24.74 5.05 17.44
CA LEU A 158 25.83 5.41 18.37
C LEU A 158 25.43 6.51 19.36
N ASN A 159 24.41 7.29 19.04
CA ASN A 159 23.92 8.42 19.84
C ASN A 159 22.61 8.04 20.55
N SER A 160 22.63 6.95 21.32
CA SER A 160 21.45 6.47 22.06
C SER A 160 21.08 7.44 23.19
N ASP A 161 20.20 8.42 22.92
CA ASP A 161 19.11 8.84 23.84
C ASP A 161 18.25 10.04 23.38
N ASP A 162 18.37 10.57 22.15
CA ASP A 162 17.44 11.64 21.73
C ASP A 162 16.12 11.07 21.17
N GLU A 163 15.24 10.65 22.09
CA GLU A 163 13.79 10.65 21.87
C GLU A 163 13.34 12.10 21.68
N PHE A 164 13.16 12.53 20.42
CA PHE A 164 12.40 13.72 19.99
C PHE A 164 12.22 14.85 21.02
N GLU A 165 13.31 15.33 21.65
CA GLU A 165 13.25 16.60 22.34
C GLU A 165 13.26 17.67 21.24
N GLU A 166 12.10 18.31 21.04
CA GLU A 166 12.00 19.59 20.36
C GLU A 166 12.88 20.58 21.14
N GLU A 167 14.17 20.64 20.83
CA GLU A 167 14.99 21.79 21.21
C GLU A 167 14.38 23.00 20.50
N SER A 168 13.63 23.77 21.28
CA SER A 168 13.15 25.11 21.00
C SER A 168 14.14 25.89 20.14
N ASP A 169 13.69 26.31 18.95
CA ASP A 169 14.39 27.27 18.09
C ASP A 169 14.83 28.49 18.91
N SER A 170 16.13 28.60 19.18
CA SER A 170 16.79 29.88 19.36
C SER A 170 17.76 30.06 18.21
N GLU A 171 17.25 30.60 17.10
CA GLU A 171 18.06 31.27 16.09
C GLU A 171 18.68 32.53 16.72
N ASP A 172 19.82 32.37 17.40
CA ASP A 172 20.71 33.50 17.68
C ASP A 172 21.88 33.45 16.69
N GLU A 173 21.64 33.96 15.48
CA GLU A 173 22.70 34.51 14.64
C GLU A 173 23.28 35.75 15.35
N ASN A 174 24.30 35.56 16.19
CA ASN A 174 25.21 36.63 16.56
C ASN A 174 26.56 36.38 15.90
N ASP A 175 26.67 36.89 14.68
CA ASP A 175 27.91 37.12 13.98
C ASP A 175 28.65 38.27 14.68
N SER A 176 29.46 37.95 15.68
CA SER A 176 30.41 38.89 16.25
C SER A 176 31.75 38.72 15.52
N GLU A 177 31.91 39.46 14.41
CA GLU A 177 33.21 39.75 13.84
C GLU A 177 34.05 40.51 14.89
N SER A 178 35.01 39.82 15.48
CA SER A 178 36.12 40.45 16.18
C SER A 178 37.38 40.23 15.37
N GLU A 179 37.76 41.24 14.61
CA GLU A 179 39.13 41.46 14.18
C GLU A 179 40.03 41.52 15.42
N GLU A 180 41.15 40.79 15.42
CA GLU A 180 42.44 41.35 15.84
C GLU A 180 43.61 40.45 15.43
N GLU A 181 44.64 41.12 14.93
CA GLU A 181 45.91 40.60 14.45
C GLU A 181 46.80 40.01 15.58
N ASP A 182 47.62 39.05 15.15
CA ASP A 182 48.98 38.70 15.57
C ASP A 182 49.40 38.70 17.06
N GLY A 183 49.88 37.55 17.51
CA GLY A 183 50.52 37.41 18.82
C GLY A 183 50.66 35.95 19.27
N GLY A 184 51.87 35.39 19.10
CA GLY A 184 52.19 33.99 19.30
C GLY A 184 51.87 33.39 20.69
N GLY A 185 51.70 32.07 20.73
CA GLY A 185 51.50 31.37 21.99
C GLY A 185 51.02 29.93 21.85
N MET A 186 51.98 29.03 21.68
CA MET A 186 51.93 27.58 21.85
C MET A 186 50.91 27.08 22.90
N ARG A 187 49.65 26.77 22.53
CA ARG A 187 48.66 25.93 23.29
C ARG A 187 47.30 25.76 22.58
N LYS A 188 47.25 25.39 21.29
CA LYS A 188 46.01 24.96 20.59
C LYS A 188 46.21 23.61 19.91
N LYS A 189 46.09 22.51 20.66
CA LYS A 189 46.01 21.17 20.06
C LYS A 189 44.95 20.26 20.68
N ARG A 190 44.09 20.80 21.56
CA ARG A 190 43.08 20.03 22.30
C ARG A 190 41.64 20.59 22.22
N LYS A 191 41.41 21.68 21.46
CA LYS A 191 40.08 22.28 21.25
C LYS A 191 39.43 21.95 19.89
N VAL A 192 40.23 21.65 18.87
CA VAL A 192 39.74 21.40 17.49
C VAL A 192 39.01 20.05 17.36
N SER A 193 39.26 19.08 18.24
CA SER A 193 38.57 17.79 18.20
C SER A 193 37.13 17.87 18.72
N GLN A 194 36.83 18.76 19.67
CA GLN A 194 35.47 18.91 20.23
C GLN A 194 34.55 19.73 19.32
N GLU A 195 35.08 20.73 18.60
CA GLU A 195 34.30 21.51 17.64
C GLU A 195 33.86 20.65 16.43
N ASN A 196 34.76 19.82 15.89
CA ASN A 196 34.43 18.91 14.79
C ASN A 196 33.42 17.80 15.18
N GLU A 197 33.48 17.29 16.41
CA GLU A 197 32.51 16.32 16.93
C GLU A 197 31.11 16.95 17.09
N SER A 198 31.05 18.19 17.62
CA SER A 198 29.81 18.98 17.70
C SER A 198 29.17 19.18 16.32
N ASP A 199 29.97 19.53 15.31
CA ASP A 199 29.46 19.81 13.96
C ASP A 199 28.95 18.54 13.26
N HIS A 200 29.61 17.39 13.48
CA HIS A 200 29.12 16.10 12.98
C HIS A 200 27.82 15.67 13.63
N VAL A 201 27.67 15.83 14.96
CA VAL A 201 26.43 15.50 15.67
C VAL A 201 25.27 16.37 15.15
N LYS A 202 25.50 17.68 14.97
CA LYS A 202 24.51 18.60 14.39
C LYS A 202 24.14 18.21 12.96
N LEU A 203 25.11 17.82 12.13
CA LEU A 203 24.88 17.37 10.77
C LEU A 203 24.01 16.10 10.73
N PHE A 204 24.37 15.06 11.49
CA PHE A 204 23.58 13.82 11.56
C PHE A 204 22.19 14.07 12.15
N GLY A 205 22.06 14.96 13.14
CA GLY A 205 20.77 15.37 13.68
C GLY A 205 19.88 16.04 12.61
N LYS A 206 20.45 16.91 11.77
CA LYS A 206 19.74 17.50 10.64
C LYS A 206 19.32 16.43 9.62
N LEU A 207 20.23 15.57 9.19
CA LEU A 207 19.94 14.50 8.21
C LEU A 207 18.89 13.50 8.74
N LYS A 208 18.92 13.15 10.03
CA LYS A 208 17.90 12.32 10.69
C LYS A 208 16.53 12.99 10.66
N ARG A 209 16.46 14.30 10.93
CA ARG A 209 15.22 15.07 10.80
C ARG A 209 14.71 15.05 9.36
N ASP A 210 15.56 15.39 8.39
CA ASP A 210 15.20 15.41 6.97
C ASP A 210 14.69 14.04 6.49
N TYR A 211 15.33 12.96 6.93
CA TYR A 211 14.95 11.58 6.63
C TYR A 211 13.50 11.26 7.05
N TYR A 212 13.12 11.58 8.28
CA TYR A 212 11.77 11.30 8.78
C TYR A 212 10.74 12.36 8.36
N TYR A 213 11.16 13.61 8.18
CA TYR A 213 10.30 14.70 7.72
C TYR A 213 9.83 14.53 6.27
N THR A 214 10.57 13.73 5.49
CA THR A 214 10.18 13.24 4.16
C THR A 214 8.79 12.59 4.16
N GLY A 215 8.31 12.06 5.29
CA GLY A 215 6.97 11.48 5.40
C GLY A 215 6.86 10.08 4.79
N THR A 216 5.71 9.43 4.98
CA THR A 216 5.54 8.02 4.60
C THR A 216 5.15 7.84 3.14
N PHE A 217 5.70 6.81 2.51
CA PHE A 217 5.47 6.43 1.11
C PHE A 217 5.68 4.92 0.91
N HIS A 218 5.59 4.44 -0.34
CA HIS A 218 5.75 3.02 -0.67
C HIS A 218 6.90 2.81 -1.68
N GLY A 219 7.69 1.77 -1.44
CA GLY A 219 8.66 1.20 -2.37
C GLY A 219 8.03 0.10 -3.24
N LYS A 220 8.87 -0.71 -3.87
CA LYS A 220 8.45 -1.83 -4.72
C LYS A 220 7.51 -2.79 -3.97
N PRO A 221 6.42 -3.29 -4.59
CA PRO A 221 5.53 -4.26 -3.96
C PRO A 221 6.27 -5.52 -3.51
N SER A 222 5.92 -6.02 -2.32
CA SER A 222 6.53 -7.21 -1.72
C SER A 222 6.34 -8.45 -2.61
N GLY A 223 5.18 -8.58 -3.26
CA GLY A 223 4.88 -9.66 -4.19
C GLY A 223 5.75 -9.63 -5.44
N CYS A 224 6.11 -8.45 -5.94
CA CYS A 224 7.06 -8.33 -7.05
C CYS A 224 8.47 -8.79 -6.63
N LEU A 225 8.96 -8.35 -5.46
CA LEU A 225 10.24 -8.79 -4.91
C LEU A 225 10.30 -10.32 -4.71
N MET A 226 9.23 -10.92 -4.20
CA MET A 226 9.15 -12.38 -4.05
C MET A 226 9.08 -13.11 -5.39
N TYR A 227 8.47 -12.50 -6.41
CA TYR A 227 8.49 -13.08 -7.75
C TYR A 227 9.89 -13.04 -8.37
N GLU A 228 10.62 -11.93 -8.24
CA GLU A 228 12.03 -11.83 -8.64
C GLU A 228 12.88 -12.91 -7.96
N LEU A 229 12.69 -13.13 -6.67
CA LEU A 229 13.31 -14.24 -5.94
C LEU A 229 13.01 -15.59 -6.60
N SER A 230 11.73 -15.87 -6.86
CA SER A 230 11.31 -17.13 -7.48
C SER A 230 11.91 -17.31 -8.89
N HIS A 231 12.02 -16.22 -9.65
CA HIS A 231 12.59 -16.21 -11.00
C HIS A 231 14.09 -16.46 -10.96
N PHE A 232 14.81 -15.77 -10.06
CA PHE A 232 16.23 -15.97 -9.85
C PHE A 232 16.56 -17.42 -9.48
N LEU A 233 15.77 -18.02 -8.58
CA LEU A 233 15.91 -19.42 -8.17
C LEU A 233 15.40 -20.42 -9.22
N ARG A 234 14.88 -19.96 -10.37
CA ARG A 234 14.26 -20.77 -11.43
C ARG A 234 13.08 -21.64 -10.95
N LYS A 235 12.33 -21.11 -9.99
CA LYS A 235 11.11 -21.69 -9.40
C LYS A 235 9.86 -20.87 -9.76
N ASN A 236 9.98 -19.97 -10.72
CA ASN A 236 8.86 -19.17 -11.17
C ASN A 236 7.87 -20.02 -11.99
N THR A 237 6.59 -19.72 -11.83
CA THR A 237 5.52 -20.28 -12.66
C THR A 237 4.62 -19.14 -13.14
N ASN A 238 3.81 -19.39 -14.17
CA ASN A 238 2.81 -18.40 -14.61
C ASN A 238 1.84 -18.02 -13.49
N ALA A 239 1.53 -18.93 -12.56
CA ALA A 239 0.68 -18.59 -11.42
C ALA A 239 1.36 -17.57 -10.48
N LEU A 240 2.68 -17.70 -10.27
CA LEU A 240 3.45 -16.74 -9.46
C LEU A 240 3.61 -15.39 -10.17
N LEU A 241 3.84 -15.40 -11.49
CA LEU A 241 3.89 -14.19 -12.30
C LEU A 241 2.57 -13.42 -12.26
N TRP A 242 1.44 -14.15 -12.30
CA TRP A 242 0.13 -13.54 -12.14
C TRP A 242 -0.05 -12.86 -10.78
N LEU A 243 0.43 -13.48 -9.69
CA LEU A 243 0.38 -12.87 -8.35
C LEU A 243 1.24 -11.60 -8.28
N ALA A 244 2.37 -11.54 -8.99
CA ALA A 244 3.17 -10.32 -9.11
C ALA A 244 2.41 -9.20 -9.85
N CYS A 245 1.71 -9.52 -10.95
CA CYS A 245 0.82 -8.57 -11.64
C CYS A 245 -0.27 -8.03 -10.70
N VAL A 246 -0.88 -8.90 -9.88
CA VAL A 246 -1.90 -8.50 -8.90
C VAL A 246 -1.30 -7.62 -7.81
N ALA A 247 -0.11 -7.94 -7.30
CA ALA A 247 0.60 -7.15 -6.29
C ALA A 247 0.95 -5.74 -6.77
N LEU A 248 1.49 -5.60 -7.99
CA LEU A 248 1.74 -4.29 -8.59
C LEU A 248 0.45 -3.49 -8.77
N THR A 249 -0.62 -4.16 -9.21
CA THR A 249 -1.93 -3.53 -9.41
C THR A 249 -2.55 -3.09 -8.09
N ASP A 250 -2.29 -3.80 -6.98
CA ASP A 250 -2.78 -3.41 -5.64
C ASP A 250 -2.29 -2.02 -5.24
N GLN A 251 -0.98 -1.77 -5.35
CA GLN A 251 -0.43 -0.46 -5.03
C GLN A 251 -0.93 0.63 -5.99
N PHE A 252 -1.12 0.33 -7.28
CA PHE A 252 -1.62 1.30 -8.26
C PHE A 252 -3.09 1.68 -8.01
N VAL A 253 -3.98 0.71 -7.85
CA VAL A 253 -5.42 0.92 -7.62
C VAL A 253 -5.68 1.64 -6.29
N HIS A 254 -4.83 1.42 -5.29
CA HIS A 254 -4.90 2.11 -4.01
C HIS A 254 -4.12 3.44 -3.97
N GLU A 255 -3.65 3.93 -5.13
CA GLU A 255 -2.98 5.23 -5.29
C GLU A 255 -1.71 5.36 -4.40
N ARG A 256 -1.00 4.25 -4.19
CA ARG A 256 0.26 4.19 -3.43
C ARG A 256 1.50 4.39 -4.30
N LEU A 257 1.36 4.25 -5.62
CA LEU A 257 2.40 4.44 -6.62
C LEU A 257 2.10 5.65 -7.52
N THR A 258 3.17 6.25 -8.04
CA THR A 258 3.11 7.18 -9.18
C THR A 258 2.76 6.44 -10.47
N ASP A 259 2.20 7.15 -11.45
CA ASP A 259 1.92 6.59 -12.77
C ASP A 259 3.23 6.10 -13.42
N GLU A 260 4.33 6.83 -13.25
CA GLU A 260 5.64 6.49 -13.81
C GLU A 260 6.22 5.20 -13.23
N ARG A 261 6.15 5.01 -11.90
CA ARG A 261 6.62 3.76 -11.26
C ARG A 261 5.73 2.58 -11.60
N TYR A 262 4.43 2.81 -11.73
CA TYR A 262 3.53 1.78 -12.23
C TYR A 262 3.92 1.35 -13.65
N GLN A 263 4.18 2.29 -14.56
CA GLN A 263 4.64 1.96 -15.92
C GLN A 263 5.97 1.21 -15.91
N ALA A 264 6.94 1.60 -15.08
CA ALA A 264 8.20 0.89 -14.95
C ALA A 264 8.01 -0.57 -14.49
N GLY A 265 7.21 -0.79 -13.44
CA GLY A 265 6.87 -2.13 -12.98
C GLY A 265 6.08 -2.94 -14.01
N VAL A 266 5.22 -2.28 -14.80
CA VAL A 266 4.50 -2.94 -15.89
C VAL A 266 5.47 -3.40 -16.97
N MET A 267 6.42 -2.57 -17.39
CA MET A 267 7.43 -2.94 -18.38
C MET A 267 8.27 -4.14 -17.94
N GLU A 268 8.66 -4.19 -16.66
CA GLU A 268 9.39 -5.32 -16.06
C GLU A 268 8.56 -6.62 -16.14
N LEU A 269 7.29 -6.58 -15.70
CA LEU A 269 6.42 -7.75 -15.75
C LEU A 269 6.08 -8.16 -17.19
N GLU A 270 5.92 -7.22 -18.12
CA GLU A 270 5.73 -7.53 -19.55
C GLU A 270 6.92 -8.32 -20.13
N GLN A 271 8.15 -7.96 -19.76
CA GLN A 271 9.33 -8.72 -20.16
C GLN A 271 9.27 -10.17 -19.64
N HIS A 272 8.82 -10.37 -18.40
CA HIS A 272 8.61 -11.71 -17.85
C HIS A 272 7.47 -12.47 -18.54
N ILE A 273 6.37 -11.81 -18.87
CA ILE A 273 5.23 -12.40 -19.60
C ILE A 273 5.68 -12.88 -20.99
N ASN A 274 6.42 -12.04 -21.70
CA ASN A 274 6.95 -12.32 -23.04
C ASN A 274 7.95 -13.48 -23.02
N SER A 275 8.93 -13.43 -22.11
CA SER A 275 9.95 -14.49 -21.98
C SER A 275 9.37 -15.85 -21.53
N SER A 276 8.21 -15.85 -20.86
CA SER A 276 7.51 -17.07 -20.43
C SER A 276 6.62 -17.69 -21.52
N GLY A 277 6.61 -17.13 -22.74
CA GLY A 277 5.86 -17.67 -23.88
C GLY A 277 4.33 -17.53 -23.77
N ASN A 278 3.83 -16.63 -22.92
CA ASN A 278 2.39 -16.44 -22.72
C ASN A 278 1.69 -15.96 -24.00
N LEU A 279 2.35 -15.11 -24.80
CA LEU A 279 1.80 -14.56 -26.04
C LEU A 279 1.84 -15.56 -27.21
N ASP A 280 2.83 -16.43 -27.25
CA ASP A 280 3.07 -17.38 -28.34
C ASP A 280 2.42 -18.75 -28.12
N SER A 281 1.76 -18.95 -26.97
CA SER A 281 1.09 -20.21 -26.62
C SER A 281 -0.12 -20.47 -27.52
N ILE A 282 0.13 -21.08 -28.69
CA ILE A 282 -0.90 -21.62 -29.57
C ILE A 282 -1.50 -22.86 -28.90
N THR A 283 -2.46 -22.65 -28.02
CA THR A 283 -3.32 -23.72 -27.54
C THR A 283 -4.33 -24.04 -28.62
N SER A 284 -3.96 -24.47 -29.83
CA SER A 284 -4.94 -24.98 -30.80
C SER A 284 -4.71 -26.48 -31.02
N VAL A 285 -5.59 -27.31 -30.48
CA VAL A 285 -5.65 -28.73 -30.76
C VAL A 285 -6.49 -28.91 -32.03
N THR A 286 -5.90 -29.51 -33.06
CA THR A 286 -6.68 -29.89 -34.23
C THR A 286 -7.33 -31.24 -33.94
N LEU A 287 -8.66 -31.27 -33.86
CA LEU A 287 -9.44 -32.50 -33.70
C LEU A 287 -9.26 -33.39 -34.94
N LYS A 288 -9.64 -34.67 -34.82
CA LYS A 288 -9.50 -35.68 -35.90
C LYS A 288 -10.23 -35.31 -37.19
N ASP A 289 -11.21 -34.41 -37.12
CA ASP A 289 -12.00 -33.89 -38.24
C ASP A 289 -11.40 -32.62 -38.89
N GLY A 290 -10.24 -32.15 -38.41
CA GLY A 290 -9.59 -30.93 -38.90
C GLY A 290 -10.02 -29.65 -38.18
N THR A 291 -10.94 -29.71 -37.22
CA THR A 291 -11.38 -28.55 -36.43
C THR A 291 -10.27 -28.12 -35.47
N LYS A 292 -9.78 -26.88 -35.60
CA LYS A 292 -8.86 -26.28 -34.63
C LYS A 292 -9.64 -25.76 -33.42
N VAL A 293 -9.47 -26.40 -32.27
CA VAL A 293 -10.11 -26.04 -31.00
C VAL A 293 -9.08 -25.50 -30.03
N THR A 294 -9.42 -24.45 -29.30
CA THR A 294 -8.51 -23.90 -28.30
C THR A 294 -8.35 -24.87 -27.12
N ALA A 295 -7.13 -25.28 -26.79
CA ALA A 295 -6.84 -26.17 -25.67
C ALA A 295 -6.97 -25.41 -24.35
N PRO A 296 -7.86 -25.84 -23.43
CA PRO A 296 -8.22 -25.06 -22.24
C PRO A 296 -7.21 -25.09 -21.10
N ASN A 297 -6.15 -25.92 -21.19
CA ASN A 297 -5.32 -26.26 -20.04
C ASN A 297 -4.26 -25.20 -19.68
N SER A 298 -4.08 -24.14 -20.47
CA SER A 298 -3.13 -23.08 -20.13
C SER A 298 -3.86 -21.81 -19.69
N SER A 299 -3.79 -21.50 -18.39
CA SER A 299 -3.96 -20.11 -17.97
C SER A 299 -2.85 -19.29 -18.61
N ARG A 300 -3.20 -18.22 -19.32
CA ARG A 300 -2.23 -17.30 -19.94
C ARG A 300 -2.42 -15.90 -19.40
N ILE A 301 -1.32 -15.19 -19.23
CA ILE A 301 -1.31 -13.79 -18.85
C ILE A 301 -1.16 -12.96 -20.12
N ALA A 302 -2.07 -12.00 -20.30
CA ALA A 302 -1.97 -10.97 -21.31
C ALA A 302 -1.85 -9.61 -20.63
N TYR A 303 -1.41 -8.61 -21.39
CA TYR A 303 -1.43 -7.22 -20.98
C TYR A 303 -2.14 -6.42 -22.07
N GLU A 304 -3.05 -5.54 -21.67
CA GLU A 304 -3.83 -4.72 -22.59
C GLU A 304 -4.06 -3.33 -21.99
N TYR A 305 -4.52 -2.39 -22.81
CA TYR A 305 -5.02 -1.12 -22.28
C TYR A 305 -6.43 -1.32 -21.77
N GLU A 306 -6.61 -1.22 -20.45
CA GLU A 306 -7.87 -1.41 -19.76
C GLU A 306 -8.51 -0.05 -19.42
N PRO A 307 -9.84 0.07 -19.55
CA PRO A 307 -10.53 1.29 -19.18
C PRO A 307 -10.52 1.45 -17.65
N ARG A 308 -10.47 2.69 -17.15
CA ARG A 308 -10.64 3.05 -15.72
C ARG A 308 -12.09 2.88 -15.28
N LEU A 309 -12.63 1.67 -15.46
CA LEU A 309 -13.97 1.24 -15.10
C LEU A 309 -13.88 0.11 -14.08
N MET A 310 -14.41 0.34 -12.88
CA MET A 310 -14.39 -0.65 -11.81
C MET A 310 -15.34 -1.81 -12.12
N LEU A 311 -14.83 -3.04 -12.04
CA LEU A 311 -15.61 -4.29 -12.07
C LEU A 311 -16.55 -4.40 -13.27
N LEU A 312 -16.11 -3.93 -14.44
CA LEU A 312 -16.94 -3.89 -15.64
C LEU A 312 -17.49 -5.28 -15.99
N GLN A 313 -16.67 -6.33 -15.86
CA GLN A 313 -17.07 -7.71 -16.17
C GLN A 313 -18.14 -8.25 -15.22
N GLU A 314 -18.15 -7.82 -13.95
CA GLU A 314 -19.10 -8.27 -12.93
C GLU A 314 -20.35 -7.40 -12.81
N TRP A 315 -20.34 -6.27 -13.50
CA TRP A 315 -21.39 -5.26 -13.43
C TRP A 315 -22.01 -4.97 -14.80
N ASN A 316 -22.61 -3.81 -14.96
CA ASN A 316 -23.10 -3.31 -16.24
C ASN A 316 -22.35 -2.02 -16.58
N LEU A 317 -22.31 -1.69 -17.86
CA LEU A 317 -21.56 -0.52 -18.34
C LEU A 317 -22.05 0.78 -17.69
N PHE A 318 -23.37 0.96 -17.59
CA PHE A 318 -23.97 2.19 -17.08
C PHE A 318 -23.55 2.47 -15.63
N ASP A 319 -23.71 1.48 -14.76
CA ASP A 319 -23.41 1.62 -13.34
C ASP A 319 -21.91 1.63 -13.06
N SER A 320 -21.11 0.84 -13.81
CA SER A 320 -19.65 0.88 -13.72
C SER A 320 -19.13 2.27 -14.09
N MET A 321 -19.64 2.88 -15.17
CA MET A 321 -19.33 4.28 -15.50
C MET A 321 -19.80 5.26 -14.41
N LEU A 322 -21.00 5.07 -13.88
CA LEU A 322 -21.57 5.96 -12.86
C LEU A 322 -20.74 5.97 -11.58
N CYS A 323 -20.22 4.81 -11.18
CA CYS A 323 -19.57 4.60 -9.89
C CYS A 323 -18.05 4.66 -9.95
N SER A 324 -17.42 4.58 -11.12
CA SER A 324 -15.97 4.70 -11.24
C SER A 324 -15.52 6.12 -10.92
N SER A 325 -14.61 6.26 -9.95
CA SER A 325 -14.18 7.56 -9.41
C SER A 325 -13.72 8.55 -10.48
N TYR A 326 -13.01 8.08 -11.50
CA TYR A 326 -12.54 8.91 -12.61
C TYR A 326 -13.70 9.57 -13.37
N ILE A 327 -14.68 8.79 -13.83
CA ILE A 327 -15.84 9.31 -14.56
C ILE A 327 -16.74 10.14 -13.65
N ALA A 328 -17.00 9.64 -12.44
CA ALA A 328 -17.90 10.27 -11.50
C ALA A 328 -17.46 11.70 -11.15
N THR A 329 -16.16 11.92 -11.00
CA THR A 329 -15.56 13.22 -10.69
C THR A 329 -15.52 14.16 -11.89
N LYS A 330 -15.07 13.68 -13.06
CA LYS A 330 -15.03 14.46 -14.30
C LYS A 330 -16.40 14.90 -14.79
N LEU A 331 -17.38 13.98 -14.80
CA LEU A 331 -18.74 14.28 -15.26
C LEU A 331 -19.64 14.84 -14.15
N LYS A 332 -19.18 14.85 -12.89
CA LYS A 332 -19.92 15.34 -11.71
C LYS A 332 -21.24 14.59 -11.53
N THR A 333 -21.18 13.26 -11.56
CA THR A 333 -22.35 12.35 -11.54
C THR A 333 -23.12 12.36 -10.22
N TRP A 334 -22.61 13.04 -9.19
CA TRP A 334 -23.37 13.40 -7.98
C TRP A 334 -24.49 14.42 -8.23
N SER A 335 -24.63 14.94 -9.46
CA SER A 335 -25.69 15.86 -9.85
C SER A 335 -26.53 15.29 -11.00
N ASP A 336 -27.82 15.63 -11.05
CA ASP A 336 -28.71 15.23 -12.14
C ASP A 336 -28.19 15.67 -13.51
N ASN A 337 -27.53 16.84 -13.58
CA ASN A 337 -26.92 17.32 -14.80
C ASN A 337 -25.73 16.45 -15.23
N GLY A 338 -24.89 16.02 -14.28
CA GLY A 338 -23.80 15.10 -14.57
C GLY A 338 -24.29 13.73 -15.05
N ILE A 339 -25.35 13.20 -14.43
CA ILE A 339 -26.00 11.96 -14.88
C ILE A 339 -26.56 12.13 -16.31
N LYS A 340 -27.21 13.26 -16.61
CA LYS A 340 -27.70 13.57 -17.97
C LYS A 340 -26.55 13.68 -18.98
N LYS A 341 -25.41 14.28 -18.61
CA LYS A 341 -24.21 14.33 -19.47
C LYS A 341 -23.66 12.93 -19.76
N MET A 342 -23.58 12.07 -18.76
CA MET A 342 -23.15 10.68 -18.93
C MET A 342 -24.12 9.90 -19.85
N GLN A 343 -25.42 10.10 -19.68
CA GLN A 343 -26.43 9.50 -20.57
C GLN A 343 -26.33 10.03 -22.01
N LEU A 344 -26.08 11.33 -22.18
CA LEU A 344 -25.84 11.94 -23.48
C LEU A 344 -24.59 11.36 -24.16
N LEU A 345 -23.52 11.15 -23.39
CA LEU A 345 -22.30 10.51 -23.87
C LEU A 345 -22.58 9.08 -24.40
N LEU A 346 -23.28 8.25 -23.61
CA LEU A 346 -23.70 6.91 -24.05
C LEU A 346 -24.57 6.96 -25.32
N ALA A 347 -25.49 7.93 -25.40
CA ALA A 347 -26.35 8.12 -26.56
C ALA A 347 -25.56 8.54 -27.81
N ARG A 348 -24.54 9.41 -27.67
CA ARG A 348 -23.65 9.82 -28.78
C ARG A 348 -22.85 8.66 -29.35
N MET A 349 -22.42 7.74 -28.48
CA MET A 349 -21.74 6.50 -28.90
C MET A 349 -22.69 5.48 -29.55
N GLY A 350 -24.00 5.74 -29.52
CA GLY A 350 -25.02 4.84 -30.07
C GLY A 350 -25.31 3.63 -29.19
N PHE A 351 -24.97 3.66 -27.90
CA PHE A 351 -25.26 2.56 -26.99
C PHE A 351 -26.65 2.72 -26.39
N ALA A 352 -27.52 1.74 -26.66
CA ALA A 352 -28.88 1.75 -26.11
C ALA A 352 -28.85 1.65 -24.58
N ARG A 353 -29.70 2.44 -23.91
CA ARG A 353 -29.76 2.48 -22.44
C ARG A 353 -30.03 1.09 -21.83
N GLU A 354 -30.86 0.30 -22.48
CA GLU A 354 -31.20 -1.06 -22.03
C GLU A 354 -29.98 -1.98 -22.09
N GLU A 355 -29.21 -1.93 -23.18
CA GLU A 355 -27.97 -2.70 -23.31
C GLU A 355 -26.91 -2.25 -22.29
N CYS A 356 -26.76 -0.93 -22.06
CA CYS A 356 -25.83 -0.43 -21.05
C CYS A 356 -26.16 -0.89 -19.62
N LYS A 357 -27.42 -1.23 -19.35
CA LYS A 357 -27.90 -1.72 -18.05
C LYS A 357 -27.89 -3.24 -17.93
N GLN A 358 -27.71 -3.96 -19.03
CA GLN A 358 -27.50 -5.40 -19.01
C GLN A 358 -26.11 -5.71 -18.43
N LYS A 359 -25.98 -6.84 -17.71
CA LYS A 359 -24.66 -7.32 -17.27
C LYS A 359 -23.71 -7.36 -18.47
N PHE A 360 -22.51 -6.82 -18.30
CA PHE A 360 -21.55 -6.63 -19.37
C PHE A 360 -21.25 -7.94 -20.09
N GLN A 361 -21.14 -9.06 -19.36
CA GLN A 361 -20.94 -10.39 -19.95
C GLN A 361 -21.99 -10.75 -21.01
N TYR A 362 -23.24 -10.30 -20.85
CA TYR A 362 -24.35 -10.59 -21.75
C TYR A 362 -24.66 -9.47 -22.75
N MET A 363 -23.99 -8.31 -22.65
CA MET A 363 -24.10 -7.22 -23.62
C MET A 363 -23.67 -7.69 -25.02
N SER A 364 -24.31 -7.12 -26.05
CA SER A 364 -24.08 -7.49 -27.45
C SER A 364 -22.60 -7.40 -27.85
N ILE A 365 -22.16 -8.40 -28.62
CA ILE A 365 -20.76 -8.50 -29.06
C ILE A 365 -20.40 -7.33 -29.98
N GLU A 366 -21.36 -6.84 -30.77
CA GLU A 366 -21.15 -5.70 -31.67
C GLU A 366 -20.80 -4.43 -30.88
N ILE A 367 -21.52 -4.13 -29.79
CA ILE A 367 -21.19 -3.00 -28.92
C ILE A 367 -19.82 -3.18 -28.30
N LYS A 368 -19.52 -4.35 -27.74
CA LYS A 368 -18.20 -4.62 -27.13
C LYS A 368 -17.06 -4.41 -28.11
N ARG A 369 -17.22 -4.83 -29.38
CA ARG A 369 -16.21 -4.66 -30.42
C ARG A 369 -15.95 -3.20 -30.76
N ARG A 370 -17.02 -2.40 -30.84
CA ARG A 370 -16.94 -0.97 -31.18
C ARG A 370 -16.64 -0.07 -29.97
N MET A 371 -16.73 -0.61 -28.75
CA MET A 371 -16.67 0.16 -27.51
C MET A 371 -15.38 0.97 -27.38
N LYS A 372 -14.24 0.34 -27.68
CA LYS A 372 -12.94 1.01 -27.60
C LYS A 372 -12.87 2.20 -28.56
N ASP A 373 -13.20 1.99 -29.83
CA ASP A 373 -13.19 3.06 -30.84
C ASP A 373 -14.14 4.21 -30.46
N MET A 374 -15.33 3.89 -29.94
CA MET A 374 -16.28 4.91 -29.48
C MET A 374 -15.76 5.67 -28.25
N PHE A 375 -15.07 5.01 -27.33
CA PHE A 375 -14.46 5.68 -26.20
C PHE A 375 -13.32 6.62 -26.64
N GLU A 376 -12.42 6.15 -27.49
CA GLU A 376 -11.33 6.97 -28.02
C GLU A 376 -11.84 8.19 -28.80
N GLN A 377 -12.96 8.04 -29.52
CA GLN A 377 -13.57 9.13 -30.28
C GLN A 377 -14.28 10.17 -29.40
N TYR A 378 -15.14 9.74 -28.47
CA TYR A 378 -16.09 10.64 -27.81
C TYR A 378 -15.69 11.07 -26.39
N LEU A 379 -14.90 10.27 -25.64
CA LEU A 379 -14.52 10.62 -24.27
C LEU A 379 -13.70 11.92 -24.16
N PRO A 380 -12.76 12.24 -25.08
CA PRO A 380 -11.99 13.48 -25.01
C PRO A 380 -12.85 14.75 -25.04
N GLU A 381 -13.98 14.75 -25.76
CA GLU A 381 -14.93 15.88 -25.81
C GLU A 381 -15.53 16.20 -24.43
N PHE A 382 -15.52 15.24 -23.51
CA PHE A 382 -16.04 15.36 -22.15
C PHE A 382 -14.94 15.53 -21.10
N GLY A 383 -13.68 15.70 -21.52
CA GLY A 383 -12.54 15.86 -20.61
C GLY A 383 -12.05 14.55 -19.97
N LEU A 384 -12.41 13.40 -20.57
CA LEU A 384 -12.02 12.06 -20.15
C LEU A 384 -10.86 11.56 -21.01
N THR A 385 -9.70 12.22 -20.92
CA THR A 385 -8.51 11.93 -21.75
C THR A 385 -7.71 10.73 -21.26
N ASP A 386 -7.61 10.56 -19.95
CA ASP A 386 -6.72 9.58 -19.30
C ASP A 386 -7.52 8.33 -18.90
N PHE A 387 -8.37 7.88 -19.83
CA PHE A 387 -9.36 6.85 -19.54
C PHE A 387 -8.79 5.43 -19.55
N TYR A 388 -7.73 5.19 -20.32
CA TYR A 388 -7.07 3.90 -20.41
C TYR A 388 -5.75 3.89 -19.64
N TYR A 389 -5.45 2.76 -19.00
CA TYR A 389 -4.15 2.49 -18.41
C TYR A 389 -3.70 1.09 -18.84
N ARG A 390 -2.39 0.84 -18.78
CA ARG A 390 -1.84 -0.47 -19.10
C ARG A 390 -2.14 -1.44 -17.95
N GLY A 391 -2.84 -2.54 -18.19
CA GLY A 391 -3.26 -3.50 -17.17
C GLY A 391 -2.98 -4.95 -17.58
N PHE A 392 -3.26 -5.87 -16.65
CA PHE A 392 -2.99 -7.30 -16.82
C PHE A 392 -4.29 -8.10 -16.79
N LEU A 393 -4.39 -9.05 -17.72
CA LEU A 393 -5.54 -9.92 -17.89
C LEU A 393 -5.11 -11.38 -17.78
N LEU A 394 -5.76 -12.10 -16.89
CA LEU A 394 -5.67 -13.55 -16.84
C LEU A 394 -6.76 -14.16 -17.70
N LEU A 395 -6.35 -15.01 -18.63
CA LEU A 395 -7.24 -15.79 -19.47
C LEU A 395 -7.18 -17.23 -18.97
N HIS A 396 -8.27 -17.68 -18.35
CA HIS A 396 -8.38 -18.99 -17.73
C HIS A 396 -9.48 -19.83 -18.40
N GLY A 397 -9.11 -21.01 -18.89
CA GLY A 397 -10.03 -21.89 -19.62
C GLY A 397 -10.57 -21.26 -20.92
N TYR A 398 -11.85 -21.46 -21.20
CA TYR A 398 -12.47 -21.08 -22.47
C TYR A 398 -13.01 -19.65 -22.54
N SER A 399 -13.40 -19.07 -21.40
CA SER A 399 -14.16 -17.81 -21.40
C SER A 399 -13.86 -16.91 -20.20
N SER A 400 -13.20 -17.40 -19.16
CA SER A 400 -12.96 -16.60 -17.96
C SER A 400 -11.80 -15.64 -18.23
N LYS A 401 -12.15 -14.35 -18.30
CA LYS A 401 -11.19 -13.25 -18.35
C LYS A 401 -11.27 -12.50 -17.04
N VAL A 402 -10.15 -12.35 -16.35
CA VAL A 402 -10.10 -11.66 -15.06
C VAL A 402 -9.02 -10.60 -15.13
N SER A 403 -9.40 -9.33 -14.92
CA SER A 403 -8.45 -8.23 -14.79
C SER A 403 -7.77 -8.28 -13.43
N ALA A 404 -6.48 -7.93 -13.37
CA ALA A 404 -5.76 -7.83 -12.10
C ALA A 404 -6.41 -6.79 -11.17
N ALA A 405 -6.94 -5.69 -11.73
CA ALA A 405 -7.64 -4.68 -10.93
C ALA A 405 -8.93 -5.21 -10.31
N ASP A 406 -9.70 -6.01 -11.06
CA ASP A 406 -10.91 -6.65 -10.56
C ASP A 406 -10.59 -7.68 -9.45
N VAL A 407 -9.47 -8.40 -9.57
CA VAL A 407 -8.97 -9.26 -8.48
C VAL A 407 -8.68 -8.43 -7.23
N VAL A 408 -7.91 -7.36 -7.36
CA VAL A 408 -7.57 -6.47 -6.25
C VAL A 408 -8.84 -5.96 -5.57
N TYR A 409 -9.78 -5.38 -6.30
CA TYR A 409 -11.04 -4.89 -5.73
C TYR A 409 -11.79 -5.97 -4.96
N GLY A 410 -11.92 -7.17 -5.53
CA GLY A 410 -12.61 -8.28 -4.90
C GLY A 410 -11.93 -8.78 -3.64
N VAL A 411 -10.60 -8.94 -3.67
CA VAL A 411 -9.80 -9.45 -2.54
C VAL A 411 -9.72 -8.41 -1.42
N THR A 412 -9.52 -7.13 -1.73
CA THR A 412 -9.58 -6.06 -0.72
C THR A 412 -10.93 -6.04 -0.02
N ALA A 413 -12.04 -6.19 -0.74
CA ALA A 413 -13.36 -6.22 -0.11
C ALA A 413 -13.56 -7.43 0.82
N LEU A 414 -12.94 -8.58 0.53
CA LEU A 414 -12.98 -9.74 1.45
C LEU A 414 -12.20 -9.47 2.73
N LEU A 415 -11.01 -8.85 2.62
CA LEU A 415 -10.22 -8.40 3.77
C LEU A 415 -10.98 -7.37 4.62
N GLU A 416 -11.73 -6.48 3.99
CA GLU A 416 -12.55 -5.44 4.65
C GLU A 416 -13.99 -5.86 4.94
N SER A 417 -14.30 -7.16 4.90
CA SER A 417 -15.62 -7.60 5.38
C SER A 417 -15.73 -7.39 6.89
N SER A 418 -16.94 -7.36 7.43
CA SER A 418 -17.15 -7.45 8.88
C SER A 418 -17.69 -8.84 9.17
N VAL A 419 -16.96 -9.59 10.01
CA VAL A 419 -17.55 -10.68 10.79
C VAL A 419 -17.54 -10.23 12.24
N GLU A 420 -18.59 -10.60 12.97
CA GLU A 420 -19.02 -10.08 14.27
C GLU A 420 -17.90 -10.00 15.34
N SER A 421 -17.92 -8.88 16.06
CA SER A 421 -17.46 -8.51 17.43
C SER A 421 -16.33 -9.20 18.21
N ASP A 422 -15.65 -10.25 17.74
CA ASP A 422 -14.87 -11.09 18.67
C ASP A 422 -13.34 -11.14 18.41
N GLY A 423 -12.77 -10.24 17.59
CA GLY A 423 -11.31 -10.15 17.37
C GLY A 423 -10.67 -11.34 16.64
N SER A 424 -11.35 -12.50 16.58
CA SER A 424 -11.03 -13.69 15.77
C SER A 424 -11.32 -13.51 14.26
N CYS A 425 -11.68 -12.29 13.85
CA CYS A 425 -12.25 -11.98 12.54
C CYS A 425 -11.20 -11.87 11.42
N ALA A 426 -10.06 -11.22 11.69
CA ALA A 426 -9.07 -10.89 10.66
C ALA A 426 -8.40 -12.13 10.03
N SER A 427 -8.06 -13.15 10.84
CA SER A 427 -7.44 -14.39 10.35
C SER A 427 -8.39 -15.18 9.43
N ARG A 428 -9.69 -15.22 9.73
CA ARG A 428 -10.68 -15.87 8.87
C ARG A 428 -10.82 -15.16 7.53
N GLN A 429 -10.92 -13.83 7.56
CA GLN A 429 -11.04 -13.01 6.35
C GLN A 429 -9.81 -13.11 5.48
N PHE A 430 -8.64 -13.11 6.10
CA PHE A 430 -7.38 -13.37 5.43
C PHE A 430 -7.39 -14.73 4.73
N GLY A 431 -7.85 -15.80 5.39
CA GLY A 431 -8.00 -17.12 4.78
C GLY A 431 -8.98 -17.15 3.60
N GLU A 432 -10.11 -16.45 3.71
CA GLU A 432 -11.08 -16.32 2.62
C GLU A 432 -10.50 -15.55 1.41
N ALA A 433 -9.79 -14.46 1.66
CA ALA A 433 -9.09 -13.65 0.66
C ALA A 433 -7.92 -14.41 0.01
N TYR A 434 -7.13 -15.13 0.81
CA TYR A 434 -6.04 -16.00 0.34
C TYR A 434 -6.57 -17.09 -0.60
N ASP A 435 -7.71 -17.69 -0.26
CA ASP A 435 -8.37 -18.66 -1.11
C ASP A 435 -8.90 -18.05 -2.42
N ALA A 436 -9.40 -16.81 -2.38
CA ALA A 436 -9.94 -16.11 -3.56
C ALA A 436 -8.88 -15.81 -4.63
N LEU A 437 -7.61 -15.73 -4.27
CA LEU A 437 -6.49 -15.63 -5.22
C LEU A 437 -6.22 -16.93 -5.98
N SER A 438 -6.85 -18.06 -5.59
CA SER A 438 -6.70 -19.32 -6.29
C SER A 438 -7.64 -19.43 -7.49
N LEU A 439 -7.11 -19.81 -8.64
CA LEU A 439 -7.89 -20.02 -9.87
C LEU A 439 -8.92 -21.15 -9.76
N THR A 440 -8.79 -22.03 -8.76
CA THR A 440 -9.74 -23.11 -8.49
C THR A 440 -10.96 -22.67 -7.68
N LYS A 441 -10.92 -21.48 -7.05
CA LYS A 441 -11.94 -20.99 -6.11
C LYS A 441 -12.54 -19.64 -6.56
N LEU A 442 -12.85 -19.51 -7.85
CA LEU A 442 -13.37 -18.26 -8.45
C LEU A 442 -14.68 -17.77 -7.81
N GLU A 443 -15.51 -18.66 -7.25
CA GLU A 443 -16.75 -18.29 -6.56
C GLU A 443 -16.49 -17.36 -5.36
N LYS A 444 -15.39 -17.58 -4.62
CA LYS A 444 -14.99 -16.71 -3.51
C LYS A 444 -14.60 -15.32 -4.00
N LEU A 445 -13.86 -15.27 -5.12
CA LEU A 445 -13.49 -14.02 -5.76
C LEU A 445 -14.73 -13.25 -6.23
N GLU A 446 -15.70 -13.93 -6.87
CA GLU A 446 -16.95 -13.30 -7.30
C GLU A 446 -17.76 -12.76 -6.11
N ALA A 447 -17.77 -13.45 -4.97
CA ALA A 447 -18.37 -12.94 -3.73
C ALA A 447 -17.69 -11.65 -3.26
N GLY A 448 -16.34 -11.61 -3.27
CA GLY A 448 -15.56 -10.42 -2.98
C GLY A 448 -15.86 -9.26 -3.93
N MET A 449 -15.91 -9.52 -5.24
CA MET A 449 -16.26 -8.50 -6.25
C MET A 449 -17.67 -7.92 -6.03
N ARG A 450 -18.66 -8.76 -5.68
CA ARG A 450 -20.00 -8.27 -5.31
C ARG A 450 -19.99 -7.38 -4.07
N GLN A 451 -19.12 -7.67 -3.10
CA GLN A 451 -18.94 -6.81 -1.92
C GLN A 451 -18.25 -5.49 -2.29
N ALA A 452 -17.23 -5.53 -3.14
CA ALA A 452 -16.56 -4.34 -3.66
C ALA A 452 -17.53 -3.40 -4.39
N ILE A 453 -18.48 -3.92 -5.17
CA ILE A 453 -19.56 -3.13 -5.78
C ILE A 453 -20.41 -2.41 -4.71
N LYS A 454 -20.73 -3.08 -3.59
CA LYS A 454 -21.49 -2.44 -2.50
C LYS A 454 -20.71 -1.31 -1.85
N VAL A 455 -19.42 -1.54 -1.56
CA VAL A 455 -18.51 -0.51 -1.01
C VAL A 455 -18.40 0.68 -1.97
N GLN A 456 -18.20 0.45 -3.26
CA GLN A 456 -18.09 1.54 -4.24
C GLN A 456 -19.38 2.37 -4.36
N ARG A 457 -20.55 1.72 -4.30
CA ARG A 457 -21.85 2.42 -4.26
C ARG A 457 -21.97 3.28 -2.99
N ALA A 458 -21.52 2.78 -1.84
CA ALA A 458 -21.51 3.52 -0.59
C ALA A 458 -20.58 4.75 -0.68
N ILE A 459 -19.38 4.59 -1.26
CA ILE A 459 -18.45 5.70 -1.54
C ILE A 459 -19.12 6.78 -2.36
N LEU A 460 -19.76 6.42 -3.48
CA LEU A 460 -20.40 7.40 -4.36
C LEU A 460 -21.55 8.12 -3.64
N ARG A 461 -22.40 7.41 -2.89
CA ARG A 461 -23.55 7.99 -2.18
C ARG A 461 -23.12 8.95 -1.07
N GLN A 462 -22.24 8.50 -0.18
CA GLN A 462 -21.71 9.34 0.89
C GLN A 462 -20.91 10.51 0.34
N GLY A 463 -20.13 10.27 -0.73
CA GLY A 463 -19.31 11.30 -1.34
C GLY A 463 -20.17 12.36 -2.01
N SER A 464 -21.21 11.94 -2.74
CA SER A 464 -22.21 12.85 -3.33
C SER A 464 -22.90 13.70 -2.27
N ALA A 465 -23.31 13.09 -1.15
CA ALA A 465 -23.90 13.81 -0.03
C ALA A 465 -22.93 14.84 0.56
N ALA A 466 -21.68 14.46 0.82
CA ALA A 466 -20.66 15.35 1.37
C ALA A 466 -20.32 16.53 0.43
N ILE A 467 -20.30 16.31 -0.89
CA ILE A 467 -19.97 17.34 -1.90
C ILE A 467 -21.13 18.33 -2.11
N THR A 468 -22.38 17.86 -1.99
CA THR A 468 -23.59 18.66 -2.27
C THR A 468 -24.08 19.40 -1.04
N LYS A 469 -24.02 18.79 0.15
CA LYS A 469 -24.44 19.41 1.40
C LYS A 469 -23.41 20.42 1.88
N LYS A 470 -23.78 21.71 1.83
CA LYS A 470 -22.93 22.83 2.24
C LYS A 470 -22.44 22.65 3.67
N GLY A 471 -21.12 22.71 3.85
CA GLY A 471 -20.47 22.60 5.15
C GLY A 471 -20.15 21.17 5.61
N SER A 472 -20.52 20.11 4.88
CA SER A 472 -20.12 18.75 5.28
C SER A 472 -18.60 18.56 5.28
N ILE A 473 -17.93 19.17 4.29
CA ILE A 473 -16.46 19.24 4.22
C ILE A 473 -16.03 20.56 4.85
N ARG A 474 -15.30 20.47 5.96
CA ARG A 474 -14.72 21.62 6.65
C ARG A 474 -13.30 21.83 6.13
N SER A 475 -12.98 23.07 5.76
CA SER A 475 -11.64 23.41 5.25
C SER A 475 -10.91 24.28 6.27
N GLY A 476 -9.80 23.76 6.81
CA GLY A 476 -8.85 24.52 7.62
C GLY A 476 -7.74 25.15 6.78
N SER A 477 -6.76 25.76 7.45
CA SER A 477 -5.54 26.29 6.84
C SER A 477 -4.67 25.17 6.27
N LYS A 478 -4.36 24.16 7.09
CA LYS A 478 -3.45 23.05 6.79
C LYS A 478 -4.13 21.91 6.02
N PHE A 479 -5.28 21.43 6.50
CA PHE A 479 -6.01 20.30 5.89
C PHE A 479 -7.53 20.55 5.84
N ARG A 480 -8.24 19.66 5.15
CA ARG A 480 -9.70 19.55 5.18
C ARG A 480 -10.10 18.36 6.02
N TRP A 481 -11.30 18.37 6.57
CA TRP A 481 -11.84 17.19 7.21
C TRP A 481 -13.33 17.01 6.94
N VAL A 482 -13.76 15.76 6.99
CA VAL A 482 -15.14 15.34 6.75
C VAL A 482 -15.50 14.23 7.74
N LYS A 483 -16.68 14.36 8.34
CA LYS A 483 -17.29 13.31 9.18
C LYS A 483 -18.37 12.61 8.38
N LEU A 484 -18.32 11.27 8.33
CA LEU A 484 -19.36 10.48 7.68
C LEU A 484 -20.66 10.56 8.47
N GLU A 485 -21.78 10.61 7.74
CA GLU A 485 -23.11 10.57 8.34
C GLU A 485 -23.45 9.14 8.74
N ASP A 486 -23.99 8.95 9.94
CA ASP A 486 -24.37 7.63 10.42
C ASP A 486 -25.44 7.02 9.51
N SER A 487 -25.07 5.94 8.84
CA SER A 487 -25.85 5.30 7.78
C SER A 487 -25.38 3.87 7.57
N ALA A 488 -26.18 3.06 6.89
CA ALA A 488 -25.76 1.72 6.48
C ALA A 488 -24.50 1.76 5.58
N ASP A 489 -24.37 2.81 4.76
CA ASP A 489 -23.19 3.02 3.93
C ASP A 489 -21.95 3.32 4.79
N ALA A 490 -22.07 4.10 5.87
CA ALA A 490 -20.94 4.37 6.77
C ALA A 490 -20.36 3.10 7.41
N LYS A 491 -21.20 2.09 7.68
CA LYS A 491 -20.72 0.78 8.18
C LYS A 491 -19.81 0.07 7.18
N LEU A 492 -20.10 0.18 5.89
CA LEU A 492 -19.28 -0.39 4.82
C LEU A 492 -17.97 0.40 4.62
N LEU A 493 -17.95 1.67 5.00
CA LEU A 493 -16.78 2.55 4.88
C LEU A 493 -15.95 2.64 6.17
N CYS A 494 -16.36 1.99 7.27
CA CYS A 494 -15.65 2.02 8.54
C CYS A 494 -14.45 1.04 8.56
N HIS A 495 -13.71 0.98 7.45
CA HIS A 495 -12.49 0.21 7.27
C HIS A 495 -11.42 1.12 6.66
N PRO A 496 -10.12 0.95 6.98
CA PRO A 496 -9.08 1.86 6.52
C PRO A 496 -9.03 2.06 5.00
N GLN A 497 -8.99 1.01 4.19
CA GLN A 497 -8.85 1.16 2.72
C GLN A 497 -10.15 1.68 2.08
N ALA A 498 -11.32 1.26 2.56
CA ALA A 498 -12.61 1.77 2.11
C ALA A 498 -12.74 3.28 2.37
N LEU A 499 -12.30 3.75 3.54
CA LEU A 499 -12.31 5.16 3.92
C LEU A 499 -11.25 5.97 3.15
N THR A 500 -10.09 5.39 2.89
CA THR A 500 -9.05 5.96 2.00
C THR A 500 -9.60 6.17 0.59
N LYS A 501 -10.25 5.16 -0.01
CA LYS A 501 -10.89 5.26 -1.33
C LYS A 501 -11.97 6.35 -1.36
N PHE A 502 -12.75 6.45 -0.29
CA PHE A 502 -13.73 7.52 -0.13
C PHE A 502 -13.10 8.92 -0.13
N GLY A 503 -12.01 9.11 0.61
CA GLY A 503 -11.35 10.41 0.64
C GLY A 503 -10.64 10.76 -0.66
N TYR A 504 -10.03 9.81 -1.38
CA TYR A 504 -9.52 10.06 -2.73
C TYR A 504 -10.63 10.52 -3.69
N PHE A 505 -11.80 9.87 -3.65
CA PHE A 505 -12.96 10.31 -4.42
C PHE A 505 -13.35 11.76 -4.11
N LEU A 506 -13.37 12.14 -2.83
CA LEU A 506 -13.66 13.52 -2.43
C LEU A 506 -12.59 14.52 -2.88
N MET A 507 -11.31 14.17 -2.75
CA MET A 507 -10.20 15.02 -3.17
C MET A 507 -10.24 15.28 -4.68
N ASP A 508 -10.48 14.24 -5.48
CA ASP A 508 -10.65 14.34 -6.92
C ASP A 508 -11.90 15.18 -7.28
N ALA A 509 -13.03 14.95 -6.61
CA ALA A 509 -14.24 15.75 -6.82
C ALA A 509 -14.04 17.24 -6.50
N LEU A 510 -13.33 17.55 -5.41
CA LEU A 510 -13.00 18.92 -5.02
C LEU A 510 -12.06 19.58 -6.02
N ARG A 511 -11.06 18.83 -6.52
CA ARG A 511 -10.17 19.30 -7.59
C ARG A 511 -10.95 19.67 -8.86
N GLU A 512 -11.89 18.84 -9.28
CA GLU A 512 -12.78 19.10 -10.44
C GLU A 512 -13.78 20.25 -10.20
N LYS A 513 -13.97 20.67 -8.94
CA LYS A 513 -14.71 21.90 -8.56
C LYS A 513 -13.80 23.13 -8.45
N GLY A 514 -12.50 23.00 -8.75
CA GLY A 514 -11.52 24.09 -8.69
C GLY A 514 -10.96 24.39 -7.31
N ALA A 515 -11.13 23.48 -6.34
CA ALA A 515 -10.54 23.64 -5.01
C ALA A 515 -9.03 23.38 -5.07
N ARG A 516 -8.24 24.16 -4.31
CA ARG A 516 -6.81 23.91 -4.12
C ARG A 516 -6.59 22.53 -3.49
N MET A 517 -5.54 21.82 -3.89
CA MET A 517 -5.16 20.58 -3.22
C MET A 517 -4.78 20.87 -1.76
N LYS A 518 -5.39 20.13 -0.83
CA LYS A 518 -5.02 20.06 0.58
C LYS A 518 -5.26 18.63 1.05
N PRO A 519 -4.50 18.12 2.03
CA PRO A 519 -4.81 16.84 2.65
C PRO A 519 -6.24 16.81 3.19
N LEU A 520 -6.81 15.61 3.24
CA LEU A 520 -8.16 15.35 3.72
C LEU A 520 -8.13 14.34 4.86
N ILE A 521 -8.79 14.67 5.96
CA ILE A 521 -9.04 13.76 7.07
C ILE A 521 -10.48 13.27 7.00
N CYS A 522 -10.65 11.96 6.95
CA CYS A 522 -11.95 11.32 7.00
C CYS A 522 -12.18 10.72 8.39
N VAL A 523 -13.34 11.03 8.98
CA VAL A 523 -13.71 10.59 10.33
C VAL A 523 -14.96 9.71 10.24
N CYS A 524 -14.85 8.45 10.68
CA CYS A 524 -15.93 7.48 10.69
C CYS A 524 -16.17 6.92 12.11
N TYR A 525 -17.41 6.95 12.59
CA TYR A 525 -17.76 6.44 13.91
C TYR A 525 -18.08 4.95 13.80
N THR A 526 -17.53 4.16 14.71
CA THR A 526 -17.89 2.73 14.84
C THR A 526 -19.35 2.58 15.26
N GLN A 527 -19.93 1.38 15.09
CA GLN A 527 -21.37 1.15 15.32
C GLN A 527 -21.82 1.49 16.75
N GLU A 528 -20.95 1.26 17.74
CA GLU A 528 -21.22 1.57 19.15
C GLU A 528 -20.96 3.04 19.50
N ARG A 529 -20.39 3.82 18.57
CA ARG A 529 -19.98 5.23 18.73
C ARG A 529 -19.03 5.50 19.91
N SER A 530 -18.48 4.45 20.52
CA SER A 530 -17.42 4.53 21.52
C SER A 530 -16.09 4.92 20.86
N LYS A 531 -15.78 4.30 19.71
CA LYS A 531 -14.54 4.50 18.96
C LYS A 531 -14.77 5.15 17.60
N VAL A 532 -13.73 5.81 17.10
CA VAL A 532 -13.73 6.57 15.84
C VAL A 532 -12.49 6.20 15.04
N LEU A 533 -12.69 5.78 13.79
CA LEU A 533 -11.64 5.60 12.81
C LEU A 533 -11.38 6.94 12.12
N ILE A 534 -10.12 7.39 12.15
CA ILE A 534 -9.65 8.59 11.48
C ILE A 534 -8.59 8.18 10.46
N VAL A 535 -8.77 8.58 9.20
CA VAL A 535 -7.82 8.33 8.12
C VAL A 535 -7.41 9.66 7.51
N ALA A 536 -6.10 9.90 7.39
CA ALA A 536 -5.52 11.05 6.70
C ALA A 536 -5.02 10.68 5.31
N ILE A 537 -5.40 11.49 4.34
CA ILE A 537 -5.20 11.21 2.92
C ILE A 537 -4.53 12.43 2.30
N CYS A 538 -3.34 12.19 1.76
CA CYS A 538 -2.58 13.19 1.01
C CYS A 538 -2.94 13.15 -0.47
N GLY A 539 -2.45 14.11 -1.25
CA GLY A 539 -2.56 14.04 -2.70
C GLY A 539 -1.87 12.77 -3.23
N LYS A 540 -2.32 12.29 -4.39
CA LYS A 540 -1.65 11.19 -5.10
C LYS A 540 -0.14 11.46 -5.19
N PRO A 541 0.71 10.44 -4.99
CA PRO A 541 2.16 10.57 -5.18
C PRO A 541 2.47 11.21 -6.53
N ARG A 542 3.53 12.02 -6.57
CA ARG A 542 4.02 12.64 -7.81
C ARG A 542 5.51 12.44 -7.89
N LEU A 543 6.00 12.15 -9.09
CA LEU A 543 7.43 12.06 -9.35
C LEU A 543 8.09 13.41 -9.00
N GLY A 544 9.16 13.37 -8.21
CA GLY A 544 9.87 14.57 -7.75
C GLY A 544 9.12 15.38 -6.69
N ALA A 545 8.11 14.80 -6.03
CA ALA A 545 7.60 15.36 -4.78
C ALA A 545 8.74 15.41 -3.74
N VAL A 546 8.72 16.43 -2.88
CA VAL A 546 9.74 16.59 -1.81
C VAL A 546 9.28 15.92 -0.50
N GLN A 547 7.98 15.66 -0.36
CA GLN A 547 7.39 15.14 0.86
C GLN A 547 6.24 14.16 0.55
N GLY A 548 6.27 13.01 1.20
CA GLY A 548 5.20 12.03 1.29
C GLY A 548 4.18 12.38 2.38
N ASN A 549 3.61 11.37 3.02
CA ASN A 549 2.54 11.56 4.00
C ASN A 549 3.10 11.89 5.41
N ALA A 550 2.98 13.15 5.82
CA ALA A 550 3.42 13.63 7.13
C ALA A 550 2.50 13.24 8.31
N PHE A 551 1.30 12.72 8.04
CA PHE A 551 0.32 12.45 9.11
C PHE A 551 0.71 11.29 10.03
N GLY A 552 1.56 10.37 9.58
CA GLY A 552 1.96 9.22 10.39
C GLY A 552 2.63 9.60 11.70
N LEU A 553 3.62 10.50 11.65
CA LEU A 553 4.28 11.03 12.84
C LEU A 553 3.35 11.93 13.65
N ALA A 554 2.58 12.78 12.96
CA ALA A 554 1.70 13.74 13.60
C ALA A 554 0.56 13.05 14.39
N PHE A 555 0.04 11.91 13.91
CA PHE A 555 -1.03 11.17 14.57
C PHE A 555 -0.58 10.54 15.89
N SER A 556 0.53 9.80 15.88
CA SER A 556 1.06 9.17 17.10
C SER A 556 1.36 10.24 18.16
N SER A 557 2.11 11.29 17.79
CA SER A 557 2.50 12.34 18.73
C SER A 557 1.32 13.17 19.25
N SER A 558 0.31 13.46 18.40
CA SER A 558 -0.92 14.15 18.85
C SER A 558 -1.76 13.29 19.80
N ALA A 559 -1.79 11.97 19.59
CA ALA A 559 -2.55 11.07 20.43
C ALA A 559 -1.90 10.89 21.81
N GLU A 560 -0.56 10.78 21.85
CA GLU A 560 0.23 10.72 23.09
C GLU A 560 0.06 11.99 23.94
N GLU A 561 0.18 13.18 23.35
CA GLU A 561 0.03 14.45 24.08
C GLU A 561 -1.38 14.70 24.61
N THR A 562 -2.40 14.17 23.92
CA THR A 562 -3.79 14.30 24.38
C THR A 562 -4.13 13.30 25.50
N GLY A 563 -3.25 12.35 25.80
CA GLY A 563 -3.47 11.30 26.78
C GLY A 563 -4.66 10.39 26.44
N ALA A 564 -5.09 10.37 25.18
CA ALA A 564 -6.24 9.60 24.74
C ALA A 564 -5.87 8.12 24.60
N GLU A 565 -6.80 7.22 24.90
CA GLU A 565 -6.63 5.81 24.51
C GLU A 565 -6.75 5.73 22.98
N PHE A 566 -5.71 5.21 22.34
CA PHE A 566 -5.65 5.11 20.90
C PHE A 566 -5.16 3.74 20.45
N PHE A 567 -5.59 3.34 19.27
CA PHE A 567 -5.04 2.19 18.56
C PHE A 567 -4.43 2.69 17.26
N HIS A 568 -3.09 2.66 17.22
CA HIS A 568 -2.22 3.06 16.11
C HIS A 568 -1.17 1.96 15.87
N GLU A 569 -1.55 0.70 16.06
CA GLU A 569 -0.63 -0.45 15.98
C GLU A 569 -0.76 -1.27 14.71
N LEU A 570 -1.51 -0.79 13.71
CA LEU A 570 -1.50 -1.43 12.40
C LEU A 570 -0.37 -0.87 11.54
N PHE A 571 -0.02 -1.62 10.50
CA PHE A 571 1.20 -1.43 9.71
C PHE A 571 1.23 -0.15 8.88
N GLU A 572 0.07 0.46 8.63
CA GLU A 572 -0.04 1.71 7.90
C GLU A 572 -0.29 2.89 8.85
N SER A 573 0.59 3.89 8.81
CA SER A 573 0.59 5.03 9.73
C SER A 573 -0.40 6.14 9.37
N SER A 574 -1.11 6.03 8.24
CA SER A 574 -2.01 7.07 7.73
C SER A 574 -3.35 7.16 8.46
N TRP A 575 -3.58 6.33 9.48
CA TRP A 575 -4.84 6.26 10.18
C TRP A 575 -4.69 5.87 11.65
N ILE A 576 -5.69 6.23 12.46
CA ILE A 576 -5.73 5.99 13.90
C ILE A 576 -7.16 5.68 14.34
N VAL A 577 -7.32 4.83 15.37
CA VAL A 577 -8.59 4.66 16.08
C VAL A 577 -8.50 5.32 17.45
N LEU A 578 -9.47 6.18 17.76
CA LEU A 578 -9.53 6.95 19.00
C LEU A 578 -10.89 6.80 19.67
N ASP A 579 -10.94 7.06 20.97
CA ASP A 579 -12.21 7.28 21.65
C ASP A 579 -12.92 8.53 21.14
N ALA A 580 -14.24 8.42 20.95
CA ALA A 580 -15.06 9.47 20.37
C ALA A 580 -14.99 10.81 21.13
N VAL A 581 -14.72 10.77 22.43
CA VAL A 581 -14.60 11.95 23.30
C VAL A 581 -13.32 12.75 23.02
N ALA A 582 -12.24 12.07 22.60
CA ALA A 582 -10.94 12.67 22.36
C ALA A 582 -10.79 13.32 20.97
N VAL A 583 -11.74 13.11 20.05
CA VAL A 583 -11.61 13.56 18.65
C VAL A 583 -11.40 15.08 18.54
N ASN A 584 -12.09 15.89 19.34
CA ASN A 584 -11.96 17.34 19.24
C ASN A 584 -10.60 17.85 19.72
N SER A 585 -10.11 17.38 20.87
CA SER A 585 -8.79 17.74 21.40
C SER A 585 -7.68 17.25 20.46
N PHE A 586 -7.82 16.04 19.95
CA PHE A 586 -6.91 15.47 18.95
C PHE A 586 -6.82 16.33 17.68
N MET A 587 -7.95 16.73 17.11
CA MET A 587 -7.97 17.54 15.88
C MET A 587 -7.35 18.94 16.07
N ILE A 588 -7.46 19.52 17.27
CA ILE A 588 -6.81 20.78 17.63
C ILE A 588 -5.29 20.59 17.67
N ARG A 589 -4.81 19.60 18.43
CA ARG A 589 -3.37 19.30 18.54
C ARG A 589 -2.72 18.93 17.21
N LEU A 590 -3.42 18.14 16.41
CA LEU A 590 -2.98 17.78 15.06
C LEU A 590 -2.78 19.01 14.17
N THR A 591 -3.63 20.04 14.32
CA THR A 591 -3.50 21.28 13.56
C THR A 591 -2.23 22.05 13.94
N GLU A 592 -1.76 21.93 15.18
CA GLU A 592 -0.54 22.59 15.63
C GLU A 592 0.70 21.86 15.08
N LYS A 593 0.74 20.52 15.16
CA LYS A 593 1.90 19.70 14.76
C LYS A 593 2.17 19.59 13.26
N LEU A 594 1.15 19.69 12.40
CA LEU A 594 1.35 19.62 10.95
C LEU A 594 1.92 20.94 10.45
N LEU A 595 3.24 21.15 10.45
CA LEU A 595 3.85 22.40 9.96
C LEU A 595 3.56 22.65 8.47
#